data_AF-A0AB33AED8-F1
#
_entry.id   AF-A0AB33AED8-F1
#
_cell.length_a   1.000
_cell.length_b   1.000
_cell.length_c   1.000
_cell.angle_alpha   90.00
_cell.angle_beta   90.00
_cell.angle_gamma   90.00
#
_symmetry.space_group_name_H-M   'P 1'
#
loop_
_entity.id
_entity.type
_entity.pdbx_description
1 polymer ?
#
loop_
_entity_poly.entity_id
_entity_poly.type
_entity_poly.pdbx_seq_one_letter_code
_entity_poly.pdbx_strand_id
1 'polypeptide(L)'
;MAWSAIIGKPSTFPPTTGTTAATACAGNDARLGDTRVPTDSSVTNAKVAANAAIDVSKLGTGRVVGSVNGTATSLTVWAGTRAQYDALPTPRDGNTVYIWAT
;
A
#
# COMPACT_ATOMS: atom_id res chain seq x y z
N MET A 1 35.28 -47.76 -1.33
CA MET A 1 33.93 -48.22 -1.74
C MET A 1 33.46 -47.32 -2.87
N ALA A 2 33.14 -47.86 -4.05
CA ALA A 2 32.58 -47.06 -5.14
C ALA A 2 31.10 -46.75 -4.85
N TRP A 3 30.60 -45.60 -5.32
CA TRP A 3 29.18 -45.23 -5.21
C TRP A 3 28.24 -46.30 -5.76
N SER A 4 28.69 -47.02 -6.80
CA SER A 4 27.98 -48.13 -7.42
C SER A 4 27.79 -49.35 -6.50
N ALA A 5 28.56 -49.47 -5.43
CA ALA A 5 28.49 -50.61 -4.51
C ALA A 5 27.41 -50.44 -3.41
N ILE A 6 26.75 -49.28 -3.32
CA ILE A 6 25.70 -49.02 -2.33
C ILE A 6 24.34 -49.48 -2.90
N ILE A 7 23.78 -50.54 -2.32
CA ILE A 7 22.45 -51.07 -2.67
C ILE A 7 21.37 -50.36 -1.83
N GLY A 8 20.21 -50.08 -2.42
CA GLY A 8 19.07 -49.45 -1.73
C GLY A 8 19.14 -47.93 -1.61
N LYS A 9 20.12 -47.27 -2.25
CA LYS A 9 20.18 -45.81 -2.30
C LYS A 9 18.98 -45.23 -3.06
N PRO A 10 18.38 -44.12 -2.60
CA PRO A 10 17.32 -43.45 -3.35
C PRO A 10 17.87 -42.87 -4.68
N SER A 11 16.99 -42.76 -5.68
CA SER A 11 17.33 -42.18 -6.99
C SER A 11 17.50 -40.66 -6.94
N THR A 12 16.89 -40.01 -5.94
CA THR A 12 16.98 -38.58 -5.66
C THR A 12 16.95 -38.35 -4.15
N PHE A 13 17.56 -37.25 -3.68
CA PHE A 13 17.41 -36.77 -2.30
C PHE A 13 16.48 -35.55 -2.32
N PRO A 14 15.14 -35.74 -2.28
CA PRO A 14 14.22 -34.61 -2.32
C PRO A 14 14.38 -33.78 -1.04
N PRO A 15 14.41 -32.44 -1.13
CA PRO A 15 14.45 -31.60 0.06
C PRO A 15 13.13 -31.70 0.83
N THR A 16 13.18 -31.55 2.15
CA THR A 16 11.96 -31.41 2.97
C THR A 16 11.31 -30.06 2.67
N THR A 17 10.05 -30.07 2.22
CA THR A 17 9.30 -28.85 1.92
C THR A 17 8.55 -28.32 3.15
N GLY A 18 8.51 -27.01 3.34
CA GLY A 18 7.85 -26.40 4.49
C GLY A 18 8.00 -24.88 4.58
N THR A 19 7.67 -24.31 5.74
CA THR A 19 7.68 -22.86 5.98
C THR A 19 8.80 -22.37 6.91
N THR A 20 9.61 -23.28 7.46
CA THR A 20 10.72 -22.92 8.37
C THR A 20 12.00 -22.66 7.59
N ALA A 21 12.98 -22.01 8.23
CA ALA A 21 14.27 -21.69 7.62
C ALA A 21 15.06 -22.92 7.13
N ALA A 22 14.78 -24.11 7.67
CA ALA A 22 15.46 -25.36 7.32
C ALA A 22 14.74 -26.17 6.23
N THR A 23 13.65 -25.66 5.67
CA THR A 23 12.82 -26.35 4.68
C THR A 23 12.76 -25.59 3.35
N ALA A 24 12.67 -26.33 2.25
CA ALA A 24 12.52 -25.75 0.92
C ALA A 24 11.06 -25.31 0.64
N CYS A 25 10.88 -24.31 -0.24
CA CYS A 25 9.58 -24.01 -0.82
C CYS A 25 9.36 -24.90 -2.06
N ALA A 26 8.18 -25.51 -2.19
CA ALA A 26 7.82 -26.22 -3.42
C ALA A 26 7.71 -25.23 -4.59
N GLY A 27 7.92 -25.68 -5.84
CA GLY A 27 7.87 -24.79 -7.01
C GLY A 27 6.49 -24.16 -7.26
N ASN A 28 5.42 -24.82 -6.80
CA ASN A 28 4.04 -24.34 -6.82
C ASN A 28 3.59 -23.74 -5.48
N ASP A 29 4.52 -23.40 -4.58
CA ASP A 29 4.21 -22.76 -3.30
C ASP A 29 3.69 -21.35 -3.54
N ALA A 30 2.51 -21.04 -3.01
CA ALA A 30 1.85 -19.74 -3.19
C ALA A 30 2.69 -18.56 -2.69
N ARG A 31 3.60 -18.79 -1.74
CA ARG A 31 4.54 -17.75 -1.32
C ARG A 31 5.40 -17.30 -2.46
N LEU A 32 5.76 -18.15 -3.44
CA LEU A 32 6.63 -17.78 -4.56
C LEU A 32 5.96 -16.92 -5.64
N GLY A 33 4.66 -16.64 -5.53
CA GLY A 33 3.94 -15.77 -6.47
C GLY A 33 4.39 -14.30 -6.45
N ASP A 34 4.08 -13.60 -7.54
CA ASP A 34 4.44 -12.18 -7.76
C ASP A 34 3.68 -11.23 -6.84
N THR A 35 2.40 -11.52 -6.59
CA THR A 35 1.53 -10.69 -5.76
C THR A 35 1.65 -11.09 -4.29
N ARG A 36 2.57 -10.43 -3.59
CA ARG A 36 2.67 -10.54 -2.12
C ARG A 36 2.15 -9.27 -1.47
N VAL A 37 1.36 -9.45 -0.42
CA VAL A 37 0.98 -8.34 0.45
C VAL A 37 2.26 -7.86 1.14
N PRO A 38 2.64 -6.58 0.98
CA PRO A 38 3.79 -6.04 1.70
C PRO A 38 3.56 -6.17 3.21
N THR A 39 4.60 -6.46 3.98
CA THR A 39 4.52 -6.40 5.44
C THR A 39 4.20 -4.97 5.88
N ASP A 40 3.60 -4.83 7.06
CA ASP A 40 3.20 -3.53 7.57
C ASP A 40 4.37 -2.52 7.56
N SER A 41 4.05 -1.26 7.22
CA SER A 41 4.99 -0.14 7.07
C SER A 41 6.16 -0.34 6.08
N SER A 42 6.17 -1.40 5.27
CA SER A 42 7.23 -1.62 4.28
C SER A 42 7.06 -0.78 3.01
N VAL A 43 5.86 -0.28 2.73
CA VAL A 43 5.60 0.61 1.58
C VAL A 43 5.82 2.05 2.00
N THR A 44 6.94 2.64 1.56
CA THR A 44 7.28 4.05 1.81
C THR A 44 6.96 4.90 0.59
N ASN A 45 6.93 6.23 0.75
CA ASN A 45 6.71 7.17 -0.37
C ASN A 45 7.69 6.95 -1.54
N ALA A 46 8.93 6.56 -1.26
CA ALA A 46 9.94 6.31 -2.28
C ALA A 46 9.61 5.11 -3.20
N LYS A 47 8.76 4.19 -2.74
CA LYS A 47 8.28 3.05 -3.55
C LYS A 47 7.11 3.43 -4.47
N VAL A 48 6.51 4.59 -4.26
CA VAL A 48 5.50 5.14 -5.16
C VAL A 48 6.22 5.85 -6.31
N ALA A 49 6.05 5.35 -7.53
CA ALA A 49 6.63 5.99 -8.70
C ALA A 49 6.11 7.43 -8.84
N ALA A 50 6.98 8.35 -9.30
CA ALA A 50 6.64 9.77 -9.41
C ALA A 50 5.37 10.03 -10.26
N ASN A 51 5.11 9.19 -11.25
CA ASN A 51 3.93 9.27 -12.13
C ASN A 51 3.01 8.04 -11.97
N ALA A 52 2.94 7.47 -10.77
CA ALA A 52 2.06 6.34 -10.51
C ALA A 52 0.58 6.72 -10.78
N ALA A 53 -0.09 5.94 -11.62
CA ALA A 53 -1.53 6.05 -11.85
C ALA A 53 -2.30 5.47 -10.65
N ILE A 54 -2.34 6.22 -9.55
CA ILE A 54 -3.07 5.81 -8.34
C ILE A 54 -4.53 6.25 -8.48
N ASP A 55 -5.44 5.30 -8.43
CA ASP A 55 -6.88 5.56 -8.43
C ASP A 55 -7.27 6.46 -7.23
N VAL A 56 -8.07 7.49 -7.46
CA VAL A 56 -8.48 8.46 -6.42
C VAL A 56 -9.19 7.76 -5.26
N SER A 57 -9.91 6.67 -5.52
CA SER A 57 -10.56 5.86 -4.48
C SER A 57 -9.58 5.25 -3.47
N LYS A 58 -8.29 5.16 -3.80
CA LYS A 58 -7.21 4.65 -2.95
C LYS A 58 -6.48 5.73 -2.16
N LEU A 59 -6.70 7.01 -2.45
CA LEU A 59 -6.03 8.14 -1.77
C LEU A 59 -6.67 8.48 -0.42
N GLY A 60 -7.78 7.82 -0.06
CA GLY A 60 -8.61 8.17 1.10
C GLY A 60 -9.47 9.41 0.83
N THR A 61 -10.58 9.55 1.54
CA THR A 61 -11.44 10.72 1.40
C THR A 61 -10.77 11.97 2.00
N GLY A 62 -10.82 13.09 1.27
CA GLY A 62 -10.55 14.42 1.84
C GLY A 62 -9.10 14.91 1.90
N ARG A 63 -8.14 14.27 1.20
CA ARG A 63 -6.74 14.74 1.21
C ARG A 63 -6.34 15.39 -0.11
N VAL A 64 -6.54 16.70 -0.21
CA VAL A 64 -5.92 17.53 -1.26
C VAL A 64 -4.64 18.14 -0.69
N VAL A 65 -3.50 17.91 -1.34
CA VAL A 65 -2.28 18.68 -1.03
C VAL A 65 -2.47 20.06 -1.66
N GLY A 66 -2.73 21.05 -0.83
CA GLY A 66 -2.78 22.45 -1.23
C GLY A 66 -1.58 23.22 -0.68
N SER A 67 -1.57 24.53 -0.90
CA SER A 67 -0.62 25.43 -0.28
C SER A 67 -1.35 26.53 0.48
N VAL A 68 -0.91 26.81 1.72
CA VAL A 68 -1.33 27.98 2.49
C VAL A 68 -0.09 28.85 2.71
N ASN A 69 -0.10 30.06 2.14
CA ASN A 69 1.01 31.00 2.23
C ASN A 69 2.39 30.38 1.86
N GLY A 70 2.42 29.55 0.81
CA GLY A 70 3.65 28.89 0.33
C GLY A 70 4.03 27.60 1.06
N THR A 71 3.33 27.21 2.13
CA THR A 71 3.55 25.95 2.84
C THR A 71 2.61 24.87 2.33
N ALA A 72 3.13 23.69 2.00
CA ALA A 72 2.30 22.55 1.61
C ALA A 72 1.47 22.07 2.82
N THR A 73 0.14 22.06 2.66
CA THR A 73 -0.82 21.78 3.74
C THR A 73 -1.91 20.84 3.23
N SER A 74 -2.37 19.94 4.11
CA SER A 74 -3.59 19.15 3.81
C SER A 74 -4.81 20.07 3.92
N LEU A 75 -5.54 20.23 2.82
CA LEU A 75 -6.76 21.02 2.78
C LEU A 75 -8.01 20.12 2.78
N THR A 76 -9.07 20.59 3.44
CA THR A 76 -10.40 19.98 3.37
C THR A 76 -11.20 20.62 2.25
N VAL A 77 -11.88 19.83 1.43
CA VAL A 77 -12.87 20.35 0.47
C VAL A 77 -14.26 20.20 1.09
N TRP A 78 -14.91 21.33 1.35
CA TRP A 78 -16.27 21.38 1.87
C TRP A 78 -17.22 21.84 0.77
N ALA A 79 -18.35 21.16 0.61
CA ALA A 79 -19.42 21.58 -0.29
C ALA A 79 -20.75 21.63 0.46
N GLY A 80 -21.48 22.73 0.35
CA GLY A 80 -22.75 22.92 1.03
C GLY A 80 -23.55 24.11 0.51
N THR A 81 -24.79 24.21 0.97
CA THR A 81 -25.73 25.28 0.61
C THR A 81 -25.34 26.61 1.27
N ARG A 82 -25.92 27.72 0.78
CA ARG A 82 -25.71 29.05 1.39
C ARG A 82 -26.04 29.08 2.88
N ALA A 83 -27.19 28.52 3.26
CA ALA A 83 -27.63 28.51 4.65
C ALA A 83 -26.63 27.76 5.55
N GLN A 84 -26.08 26.65 5.05
CA GLN A 84 -25.06 25.89 5.78
C GLN A 84 -23.74 26.66 5.86
N TYR A 85 -23.34 27.32 4.76
CA TYR A 85 -22.12 28.13 4.73
C TYR A 85 -22.21 29.34 5.68
N ASP A 86 -23.36 30.01 5.75
CA ASP A 86 -23.58 31.17 6.61
C ASP A 86 -23.69 30.78 8.09
N ALA A 87 -24.12 29.55 8.39
CA ALA A 87 -24.17 29.01 9.74
C ALA A 87 -22.82 28.55 10.30
N LEU A 88 -21.74 28.55 9.51
CA LEU A 88 -20.41 28.16 9.97
C LEU A 88 -19.81 29.20 10.95
N PRO A 89 -18.98 28.76 11.92
CA PRO A 89 -18.29 29.65 12.84
C PRO A 89 -17.42 30.70 12.14
N THR A 90 -17.27 31.87 12.76
CA THR A 90 -16.36 32.95 12.33
C THR A 90 -15.24 33.17 13.36
N PRO A 91 -13.95 33.23 12.96
CA PRO A 91 -13.45 33.06 11.60
C PRO A 91 -13.57 31.61 11.11
N ARG A 92 -13.69 31.47 9.78
CA ARG A 92 -13.77 30.17 9.11
C ARG A 92 -12.43 29.44 9.17
N ASP A 93 -12.47 28.13 8.98
CA ASP A 93 -11.27 27.30 8.93
C ASP A 93 -10.41 27.70 7.71
N GLY A 94 -9.19 28.17 7.99
CA GLY A 94 -8.26 28.64 6.95
C GLY A 94 -7.67 27.54 6.07
N ASN A 95 -7.89 26.27 6.41
CA ASN A 95 -7.44 25.10 5.69
C ASN A 95 -8.59 24.42 4.92
N THR A 96 -9.73 25.09 4.78
CA THR A 96 -10.91 24.55 4.08
C THR A 96 -11.21 25.34 2.81
N VAL A 97 -11.33 24.63 1.69
CA VAL A 97 -11.85 25.15 0.43
C VAL A 97 -13.35 24.98 0.44
N TYR A 98 -14.09 26.10 0.47
CA TYR A 98 -15.54 26.11 0.47
C TYR A 98 -16.07 26.22 -0.96
N ILE A 99 -16.75 25.17 -1.41
CA ILE A 99 -17.39 25.09 -2.71
C ILE A 99 -18.89 25.27 -2.52
N TRP A 100 -19.50 26.07 -3.38
CA TRP A 100 -20.94 26.25 -3.38
C TRP A 100 -21.63 25.03 -3.98
N ALA A 101 -22.51 24.39 -3.22
CA ALA A 101 -23.45 23.42 -3.77
C ALA A 101 -24.77 24.13 -4.07
N THR A 102 -25.23 24.02 -5.31
CA THR A 102 -26.56 24.48 -5.75
C THR A 102 -27.67 23.67 -5.12
#